data_AF-A0A945YK87-F1
#
_entry.id   AF-A0A945YK87-F1
#
_cell.length_a   1.000
_cell.length_b   1.000
_cell.length_c   1.000
_cell.angle_alpha   90.00
_cell.angle_beta   90.00
_cell.angle_gamma   90.00
#
_symmetry.space_group_name_H-M   'P 1'
#
loop_
_entity.id
_entity.type
_entity.pdbx_description
1 polymer ?
#
loop_
_entity_poly.entity_id
_entity_poly.type
_entity_poly.pdbx_seq_one_letter_code
_entity_poly.pdbx_strand_id
1 'polypeptide(L)'
;MPGRICLGVIVGVHGIKGLLRIKSYTQTDIDIASYGCLEDEAGNKINLEIKGRSKAALLAEIKEVKDRTSAEKLKGVKLFVPRDALPATMDNEFYHADLVGLSVYNRNETLIGTVIGVHDFGAGNLIDVDLEGVDRTALVPFNKQFVPLVDLGGGRLTVDLIPGLIDEDDNEFSGELISEKDGSHQCRK
;
A
#
# COMPACT_ATOMS: atom_id res chain seq x y z
N MET A 1 -7.49 7.81 22.50
CA MET A 1 -8.09 6.47 22.31
C MET A 1 -7.93 6.08 20.84
N PRO A 2 -6.73 5.66 20.38
CA PRO A 2 -6.46 5.65 18.94
C PRO A 2 -6.35 4.22 18.41
N GLY A 3 -7.03 3.94 17.30
CA GLY A 3 -6.81 2.71 16.54
C GLY A 3 -8.05 2.02 15.98
N ARG A 4 -9.26 2.60 16.06
CA ARG A 4 -10.45 2.03 15.41
C ARG A 4 -10.79 2.82 14.16
N ILE A 5 -10.96 2.12 13.04
CA ILE A 5 -11.31 2.70 11.74
C ILE A 5 -12.77 2.36 11.44
N CYS A 6 -13.58 3.37 11.14
CA CYS A 6 -14.98 3.18 10.76
C CYS A 6 -15.05 2.71 9.31
N LEU A 7 -15.47 1.47 9.08
CA LEU A 7 -15.57 0.88 7.73
C LEU A 7 -16.96 1.05 7.12
N GLY A 8 -17.99 1.23 7.93
CA GLY A 8 -19.36 1.35 7.42
C GLY A 8 -20.39 1.65 8.48
N VAL A 9 -21.64 1.82 8.04
CA VAL A 9 -22.79 2.05 8.93
C VAL A 9 -23.99 1.24 8.47
N ILE A 10 -24.72 0.70 9.43
CA ILE A 10 -25.98 -0.01 9.19
C ILE A 10 -27.07 1.05 8.97
N VAL A 11 -27.58 1.15 7.75
CA VAL A 11 -28.59 2.15 7.37
C VAL A 11 -30.02 1.64 7.55
N GLY A 12 -30.22 0.33 7.64
CA GLY A 12 -31.55 -0.24 7.88
C GLY A 12 -31.60 -1.75 7.72
N VAL A 13 -32.83 -2.28 7.64
CA VAL A 13 -33.12 -3.71 7.53
C VAL A 13 -33.82 -3.99 6.20
N HIS A 14 -33.57 -5.15 5.63
CA HIS A 14 -34.15 -5.64 4.39
C HIS A 14 -34.92 -6.94 4.63
N GLY A 15 -36.21 -6.93 4.27
CA GLY A 15 -37.08 -8.10 4.38
C GLY A 15 -37.41 -8.52 5.82
N ILE A 16 -37.85 -9.77 5.95
CA ILE A 16 -38.27 -10.41 7.20
C ILE A 16 -37.21 -11.36 7.77
N LYS A 17 -36.20 -11.72 6.97
CA LYS A 17 -35.11 -12.64 7.36
C LYS A 17 -34.01 -11.96 8.21
N GLY A 18 -34.23 -10.72 8.65
CA GLY A 18 -33.24 -9.96 9.43
C GLY A 18 -32.01 -9.49 8.63
N LEU A 19 -32.06 -9.44 7.29
CA LEU A 19 -30.96 -8.93 6.49
C LEU A 19 -30.75 -7.43 6.77
N LEU A 20 -29.51 -6.99 6.85
CA LEU A 20 -29.11 -5.63 7.15
C LEU A 20 -28.62 -4.94 5.90
N ARG A 21 -29.03 -3.68 5.74
CA ARG A 21 -28.47 -2.77 4.73
C ARG A 21 -27.29 -2.05 5.33
N ILE A 22 -26.13 -2.27 4.74
CA ILE A 22 -24.87 -1.64 5.16
C ILE A 22 -24.44 -0.66 4.07
N LYS A 23 -24.16 0.56 4.48
CA LYS A 23 -23.45 1.53 3.66
C LYS A 23 -21.97 1.42 4.02
N SER A 24 -21.18 0.90 3.08
CA SER A 24 -19.74 0.82 3.23
C SER A 24 -19.10 2.19 2.98
N TYR A 25 -17.94 2.41 3.58
CA TYR A 25 -17.03 3.52 3.25
C TYR A 25 -15.72 3.01 2.62
N THR A 26 -15.65 1.71 2.30
CA THR A 26 -14.50 1.07 1.64
C THR A 26 -14.54 1.30 0.13
N GLN A 27 -13.37 1.22 -0.54
CA GLN A 27 -13.28 1.39 -2.00
C GLN A 27 -14.14 0.37 -2.77
N THR A 28 -14.22 -0.85 -2.24
CA THR A 28 -15.14 -1.90 -2.72
C THR A 28 -16.09 -2.26 -1.59
N ASP A 29 -17.40 -2.13 -1.82
CA ASP A 29 -18.37 -2.36 -0.75
C ASP A 29 -18.27 -3.76 -0.15
N ILE A 30 -18.18 -4.78 -1.02
CA ILE A 30 -18.17 -6.21 -0.65
C ILE A 30 -17.02 -6.55 0.30
N ASP A 31 -15.91 -5.80 0.21
CA ASP A 31 -14.70 -6.07 0.97
C ASP A 31 -14.89 -5.85 2.47
N ILE A 32 -15.93 -5.11 2.90
CA ILE A 32 -16.23 -4.86 4.32
C ILE A 32 -16.34 -6.15 5.16
N ALA A 33 -16.73 -7.28 4.55
CA ALA A 33 -16.81 -8.58 5.23
C ALA A 33 -15.50 -9.39 5.16
N SER A 34 -14.60 -9.07 4.23
CA SER A 34 -13.25 -9.65 4.17
C SER A 34 -12.39 -9.19 5.35
N TYR A 35 -12.68 -8.04 5.95
CA TYR A 35 -11.97 -7.53 7.15
C TYR A 35 -12.25 -8.34 8.43
N GLY A 36 -13.13 -9.35 8.39
CA GLY A 36 -13.35 -10.26 9.52
C GLY A 36 -14.30 -9.72 10.59
N CYS A 37 -13.97 -9.95 11.87
CA CYS A 37 -14.81 -9.56 13.01
C CYS A 37 -14.81 -8.04 13.19
N LEU A 38 -15.90 -7.39 12.81
CA LEU A 38 -16.08 -5.96 13.05
C LEU A 38 -16.51 -5.70 14.50
N GLU A 39 -16.35 -4.48 14.97
CA GLU A 39 -16.76 -4.00 16.29
C GLU A 39 -17.82 -2.91 16.16
N ASP A 40 -18.75 -2.83 17.10
CA ASP A 40 -19.67 -1.69 17.22
C ASP A 40 -19.07 -0.54 18.06
N GLU A 41 -19.78 0.59 18.22
CA GLU A 41 -19.34 1.69 19.10
C GLU A 41 -19.12 1.24 20.55
N ALA A 42 -19.89 0.26 21.03
CA ALA A 42 -19.74 -0.35 22.35
C ALA A 42 -18.64 -1.44 22.42
N GLY A 43 -17.97 -1.76 21.30
CA GLY A 43 -16.90 -2.76 21.24
C GLY A 43 -17.39 -4.21 21.18
N ASN A 44 -18.65 -4.45 20.87
CA ASN A 44 -19.16 -5.80 20.66
C ASN A 44 -18.71 -6.33 19.29
N LYS A 45 -18.21 -7.57 19.26
CA LYS A 45 -17.79 -8.23 18.02
C LYS A 45 -19.00 -8.64 17.19
N ILE A 46 -19.11 -8.07 16.00
CA ILE A 46 -20.16 -8.32 15.02
C ILE A 46 -19.56 -9.12 13.87
N ASN A 47 -20.03 -10.36 13.72
CA ASN A 47 -19.65 -11.22 12.61
C ASN A 47 -20.73 -11.18 11.51
N LEU A 48 -20.48 -10.38 10.47
CA LEU A 48 -21.39 -10.19 9.35
C LEU A 48 -21.00 -11.04 8.14
N GLU A 49 -22.00 -11.53 7.42
CA GLU A 49 -21.87 -12.36 6.24
C GLU A 49 -22.62 -11.71 5.07
N ILE A 50 -21.93 -11.39 3.98
CA ILE A 50 -22.57 -10.75 2.82
C ILE A 50 -23.41 -11.79 2.08
N LYS A 51 -24.71 -11.51 1.97
CA LYS A 51 -25.65 -12.33 1.18
C LYS A 51 -25.86 -11.78 -0.23
N GLY A 52 -25.52 -10.52 -0.46
CA GLY A 52 -25.55 -9.91 -1.78
C GLY A 52 -25.39 -8.40 -1.76
N ARG A 53 -25.56 -7.80 -2.93
CA ARG A 53 -25.55 -6.34 -3.10
C ARG A 53 -26.86 -5.87 -3.71
N SER A 54 -27.33 -4.71 -3.27
CA SER A 54 -28.42 -3.98 -3.90
C SER A 54 -27.90 -2.70 -4.56
N LYS A 55 -28.69 -2.07 -5.42
CA LYS A 55 -28.29 -0.84 -6.15
C LYS A 55 -27.87 0.33 -5.25
N ALA A 56 -28.22 0.31 -3.96
CA ALA A 56 -28.00 1.41 -3.03
C ALA A 56 -27.23 1.02 -1.74
N ALA A 57 -27.04 -0.27 -1.46
CA ALA A 57 -26.42 -0.74 -0.23
C ALA A 57 -26.05 -2.24 -0.32
N LEU A 58 -25.12 -2.67 0.52
CA LEU A 58 -24.85 -4.08 0.75
C LEU A 58 -25.93 -4.73 1.60
N LEU A 59 -26.21 -6.00 1.31
CA LEU A 59 -27.07 -6.85 2.10
C LEU A 59 -26.21 -7.86 2.86
N ALA A 60 -26.18 -7.73 4.18
CA ALA A 60 -25.43 -8.60 5.07
C ALA A 60 -26.36 -9.24 6.11
N GLU A 61 -25.99 -10.42 6.60
CA GLU A 61 -26.64 -11.12 7.70
C GLU A 61 -25.65 -11.18 8.87
N ILE A 62 -26.12 -10.95 10.09
CA ILE A 62 -25.30 -11.20 11.30
C ILE A 62 -25.79 -12.51 11.89
N LYS A 63 -24.88 -13.45 12.21
CA LYS A 63 -25.27 -14.77 12.74
C LYS A 63 -26.15 -14.70 14.00
N GLU A 64 -25.93 -13.68 14.83
CA GLU A 64 -26.69 -13.40 16.05
C GLU A 64 -28.07 -12.78 15.78
N VAL A 65 -28.28 -12.21 14.59
CA VAL A 65 -29.51 -11.50 14.21
C VAL A 65 -30.20 -12.22 13.06
N LYS A 66 -31.19 -13.04 13.42
CA LYS A 66 -32.04 -13.76 12.46
C LYS A 66 -33.47 -13.20 12.36
N ASP A 67 -33.76 -12.19 13.16
CA ASP A 67 -35.10 -11.61 13.28
C ASP A 67 -35.08 -10.12 12.94
N ARG A 68 -36.15 -9.64 12.30
CA ARG A 68 -36.28 -8.24 11.88
C ARG A 68 -36.21 -7.30 13.08
N THR A 69 -36.83 -7.65 14.22
CA THR A 69 -36.86 -6.79 15.40
C THR A 69 -35.46 -6.57 15.97
N SER A 70 -34.63 -7.62 16.00
CA SER A 70 -33.22 -7.52 16.44
C SER A 70 -32.37 -6.74 15.44
N ALA A 71 -32.64 -6.89 14.14
CA ALA A 71 -31.95 -6.13 13.10
C ALA A 71 -32.27 -4.63 13.16
N GLU A 72 -33.51 -4.25 13.49
CA GLU A 72 -33.88 -2.83 13.59
C GLU A 72 -33.17 -2.12 14.76
N LYS A 73 -32.84 -2.84 15.84
CA LYS A 73 -32.05 -2.30 16.95
C LYS A 73 -30.62 -1.92 16.54
N LEU A 74 -30.08 -2.57 15.50
CA LEU A 74 -28.75 -2.29 14.97
C LEU A 74 -28.73 -1.18 13.92
N LYS A 75 -29.89 -0.59 13.59
CA LYS A 75 -29.95 0.53 12.66
C LYS A 75 -29.23 1.76 13.25
N GLY A 76 -28.32 2.33 12.47
CA GLY A 76 -27.49 3.46 12.87
C GLY A 76 -26.18 3.07 13.55
N VAL A 77 -25.98 1.78 13.83
CA VAL A 77 -24.73 1.28 14.39
C VAL A 77 -23.63 1.40 13.34
N LYS A 78 -22.54 2.04 13.75
CA LYS A 78 -21.30 2.13 12.96
C LYS A 78 -20.45 0.90 13.23
N LEU A 79 -19.86 0.41 12.15
CA LEU A 79 -18.99 -0.76 12.15
C LEU A 79 -17.55 -0.27 12.10
N PHE A 80 -16.80 -0.61 13.13
CA PHE A 80 -15.39 -0.32 13.29
C PHE A 80 -14.57 -1.57 13.13
N VAL A 81 -13.31 -1.41 12.78
CA VAL A 81 -12.31 -2.47 12.90
C VAL A 81 -11.13 -1.92 13.69
N PRO A 82 -10.51 -2.72 14.58
CA PRO A 82 -9.19 -2.38 15.10
C PRO A 82 -8.21 -2.28 13.93
N ARG A 83 -7.32 -1.29 13.95
CA ARG A 83 -6.24 -1.14 12.96
C ARG A 83 -5.37 -2.40 12.85
N ASP A 84 -5.26 -3.14 13.94
CA ASP A 84 -4.53 -4.40 14.05
C ASP A 84 -5.27 -5.60 13.43
N ALA A 85 -6.59 -5.49 13.25
CA ALA A 85 -7.45 -6.53 12.67
C ALA A 85 -7.82 -6.26 11.20
N LEU A 86 -7.29 -5.18 10.61
CA LEU A 86 -7.13 -5.15 9.16
C LEU A 86 -6.35 -6.42 8.81
N PRO A 87 -6.87 -7.32 7.94
CA PRO A 87 -6.10 -8.46 7.52
C PRO A 87 -4.77 -7.93 7.02
N ALA A 88 -3.66 -8.43 7.57
CA ALA A 88 -2.34 -8.19 7.01
C ALA A 88 -2.48 -8.46 5.52
N THR A 89 -2.37 -7.40 4.73
CA THR A 89 -2.75 -7.38 3.32
C THR A 89 -2.14 -8.61 2.68
N MET A 90 -2.98 -9.43 2.04
CA MET A 90 -2.49 -10.56 1.27
C MET A 90 -1.52 -10.02 0.23
N ASP A 91 -0.23 -10.16 0.52
CA ASP A 91 0.84 -10.39 -0.44
C ASP A 91 0.78 -9.48 -1.69
N ASN A 92 0.83 -8.14 -1.49
CA ASN A 92 1.30 -7.11 -2.46
C ASN A 92 0.84 -5.66 -2.20
N GLU A 93 0.11 -5.34 -1.12
CA GLU A 93 -0.22 -3.94 -0.79
C GLU A 93 0.66 -3.43 0.34
N PHE A 94 1.80 -2.85 -0.05
CA PHE A 94 2.69 -2.14 0.86
C PHE A 94 2.28 -0.67 0.91
N TYR A 95 2.13 -0.13 2.12
CA TYR A 95 1.96 1.31 2.27
C TYR A 95 3.21 2.00 1.73
N HIS A 96 3.04 3.00 0.87
CA HIS A 96 4.17 3.72 0.24
C HIS A 96 5.15 4.25 1.29
N ALA A 97 4.65 4.60 2.48
CA ALA A 97 5.44 5.09 3.61
C ALA A 97 6.33 4.02 4.28
N ASP A 98 6.04 2.73 4.11
CA ASP A 98 6.78 1.62 4.74
C ASP A 98 7.91 1.10 3.84
N LEU A 99 7.84 1.40 2.53
CA LEU A 99 8.87 1.04 1.56
C LEU A 99 10.04 2.05 1.52
N VAL A 100 9.79 3.30 1.89
CA VAL A 100 10.82 4.36 1.87
C VAL A 100 11.83 4.12 3.00
N GLY A 101 13.10 4.05 2.65
CA GLY A 101 14.22 3.79 3.55
C GLY A 101 14.68 2.33 3.61
N LEU A 102 14.08 1.43 2.83
CA LEU A 102 14.54 0.04 2.72
C LEU A 102 15.79 -0.07 1.84
N SER A 103 16.75 -0.89 2.27
CA SER A 103 17.93 -1.21 1.47
C SER A 103 17.58 -2.20 0.37
N VAL A 104 17.99 -1.89 -0.86
CA VAL A 104 17.70 -2.65 -2.08
C VAL A 104 18.89 -3.52 -2.43
N TYR A 105 18.67 -4.83 -2.50
CA TYR A 105 19.68 -5.83 -2.85
C TYR A 105 19.32 -6.55 -4.14
N ASN A 106 20.33 -7.02 -4.86
CA ASN A 106 20.13 -7.97 -5.96
C ASN A 106 20.01 -9.41 -5.43
N ARG A 107 19.61 -10.36 -6.28
CA ARG A 107 19.62 -11.80 -6.03
C ARG A 107 20.98 -12.36 -5.58
N ASN A 108 22.08 -11.67 -5.90
CA ASN A 108 23.43 -11.98 -5.44
C ASN A 108 23.77 -11.36 -4.07
N GLU A 109 22.79 -10.84 -3.34
CA GLU A 109 22.94 -10.12 -2.06
C GLU A 109 23.86 -8.88 -2.16
N THR A 110 24.05 -8.37 -3.37
CA THR A 110 24.78 -7.12 -3.63
C THR A 110 23.86 -5.94 -3.38
N LEU A 111 24.31 -4.98 -2.56
CA LEU A 111 23.60 -3.73 -2.34
C LEU A 111 23.56 -2.94 -3.64
N ILE A 112 22.36 -2.60 -4.09
CA ILE A 112 22.10 -1.78 -5.26
C ILE A 112 21.86 -0.33 -4.82
N GLY A 113 21.21 -0.12 -3.69
CA GLY A 113 20.77 1.22 -3.30
C GLY A 113 19.78 1.25 -2.15
N THR A 114 19.07 2.37 -2.03
CA THR A 114 18.03 2.57 -1.01
C THR A 114 16.76 3.14 -1.64
N VAL A 115 15.59 2.68 -1.21
CA VAL A 115 14.32 3.23 -1.71
C VAL A 115 14.11 4.64 -1.14
N ILE A 116 13.97 5.64 -2.00
CA ILE A 116 13.72 7.04 -1.58
C ILE A 116 12.27 7.47 -1.81
N GLY A 117 11.53 6.77 -2.67
CA GLY A 117 10.16 7.13 -3.02
C GLY A 117 9.37 6.00 -3.64
N VAL A 118 8.04 6.15 -3.65
CA VAL A 118 7.12 5.28 -4.37
C VAL A 118 6.12 6.16 -5.12
N HIS A 119 5.96 5.89 -6.41
CA HIS A 119 5.08 6.63 -7.32
C HIS A 119 4.01 5.71 -7.90
N ASP A 120 2.75 6.13 -7.80
CA ASP A 120 1.63 5.52 -8.53
C ASP A 120 1.22 6.44 -9.68
N PHE A 121 1.45 6.00 -10.92
CA PHE A 121 1.04 6.72 -12.13
C PHE A 121 -0.29 6.19 -12.70
N GLY A 122 -1.05 5.40 -11.93
CA GLY A 122 -2.34 4.84 -12.35
C GLY A 122 -2.25 3.62 -13.26
N ALA A 123 -1.03 3.16 -13.59
CA ALA A 123 -0.76 1.92 -14.34
C ALA A 123 -0.01 0.86 -13.51
N GLY A 124 0.27 1.14 -12.24
CA GLY A 124 1.06 0.31 -11.34
C GLY A 124 1.97 1.15 -10.44
N ASN A 125 2.46 0.51 -9.38
CA ASN A 125 3.38 1.11 -8.43
C ASN A 125 4.81 1.05 -8.98
N LEU A 126 5.55 2.16 -8.88
CA LEU A 126 6.97 2.27 -9.20
C LEU A 126 7.73 2.68 -7.93
N ILE A 127 8.80 1.96 -7.60
CA ILE A 127 9.74 2.34 -6.53
C ILE A 127 10.89 3.15 -7.13
N ASP A 128 11.24 4.26 -6.49
CA ASP A 128 12.41 5.06 -6.81
C ASP A 128 13.56 4.67 -5.89
N VAL A 129 14.64 4.17 -6.49
CA VAL A 129 15.81 3.63 -5.81
C VAL A 129 17.01 4.53 -6.08
N ASP A 130 17.58 5.09 -5.02
CA ASP A 130 18.87 5.79 -5.05
C ASP A 130 19.98 4.76 -5.19
N LEU A 131 20.72 4.78 -6.29
CA LEU A 131 21.76 3.80 -6.60
C LEU A 131 23.04 4.11 -5.82
N GLU A 132 23.56 3.13 -5.08
CA GLU A 132 24.80 3.34 -4.33
C GLU A 132 26.00 3.45 -5.29
N GLY A 133 26.67 4.60 -5.28
CA GLY A 133 27.87 4.85 -6.10
C GLY A 133 27.60 5.54 -7.45
N VAL A 134 26.34 5.84 -7.77
CA VAL A 134 25.95 6.63 -8.96
C VAL A 134 24.98 7.71 -8.49
N ASP A 135 25.24 8.99 -8.81
CA ASP A 135 24.34 10.11 -8.47
C ASP A 135 23.10 10.14 -9.38
N ARG A 136 22.38 9.01 -9.41
CA ARG A 136 21.19 8.76 -10.24
C ARG A 136 20.22 7.87 -9.47
N THR A 137 18.93 8.12 -9.69
CA THR A 137 17.86 7.24 -9.19
C THR A 137 17.34 6.34 -10.31
N ALA A 138 16.86 5.17 -9.93
CA ALA A 138 16.25 4.20 -10.83
C ALA A 138 14.80 3.96 -10.43
N LEU A 139 13.90 4.09 -11.41
CA LEU A 139 12.49 3.74 -11.26
C LEU A 139 12.30 2.26 -11.60
N VAL A 140 11.94 1.46 -10.61
CA VAL A 140 11.70 0.02 -10.78
C VAL A 140 10.23 -0.29 -10.56
N PRO A 141 9.56 -1.03 -11.46
CA PRO A 141 8.17 -1.43 -11.24
C PRO A 141 8.07 -2.37 -10.03
N PHE A 142 7.12 -2.07 -9.14
CA PHE A 142 6.88 -2.85 -7.93
C PHE A 142 5.89 -3.99 -8.20
N ASN A 143 6.39 -5.04 -8.82
CA ASN A 143 5.65 -6.26 -9.11
C ASN A 143 6.51 -7.50 -8.81
N LYS A 144 5.85 -8.64 -8.55
CA LYS A 144 6.51 -9.92 -8.19
C LYS A 144 7.60 -10.40 -9.16
N GLN A 145 7.59 -9.92 -10.40
CA GLN A 145 8.63 -10.25 -11.38
C GLN A 145 9.95 -9.54 -11.10
N PHE A 146 9.90 -8.28 -10.65
CA PHE A 146 11.09 -7.45 -10.40
C PHE A 146 11.41 -7.36 -8.91
N VAL A 147 10.43 -7.51 -8.03
CA VAL A 147 10.58 -7.51 -6.58
C VAL A 147 10.07 -8.84 -6.01
N PRO A 148 10.84 -9.93 -6.11
CA PRO A 148 10.40 -11.25 -5.64
C PRO A 148 10.33 -11.37 -4.11
N LEU A 149 11.07 -10.54 -3.36
CA LEU A 149 11.15 -10.64 -1.90
C LEU A 149 11.20 -9.25 -1.27
N VAL A 150 10.34 -9.05 -0.25
CA VAL A 150 10.33 -7.84 0.58
C VAL A 150 10.33 -8.28 2.04
N ASP A 151 11.30 -7.78 2.82
CA ASP A 151 11.51 -8.13 4.22
C ASP A 151 11.47 -6.85 5.07
N LEU A 152 10.25 -6.44 5.44
CA LEU A 152 10.02 -5.23 6.24
C LEU A 152 10.62 -5.32 7.65
N GLY A 153 10.61 -6.52 8.25
CA GLY A 153 11.20 -6.75 9.58
C GLY A 153 12.72 -6.63 9.59
N GLY A 154 13.37 -6.89 8.45
CA GLY A 154 14.81 -6.73 8.24
C GLY A 154 15.22 -5.44 7.52
N GLY A 155 14.25 -4.60 7.14
CA GLY A 155 14.53 -3.34 6.45
C GLY A 155 15.12 -3.50 5.03
N ARG A 156 14.85 -4.62 4.35
CA ARG A 156 15.49 -4.96 3.07
C ARG A 156 14.52 -5.43 1.99
N LEU A 157 14.89 -5.20 0.75
CA LEU A 157 14.13 -5.56 -0.45
C LEU A 157 15.08 -6.21 -1.47
N THR A 158 14.65 -7.31 -2.11
CA THR A 158 15.41 -7.94 -3.18
C THR A 158 14.79 -7.63 -4.52
N VAL A 159 15.58 -7.08 -5.44
CA VAL A 159 15.20 -6.87 -6.83
C VAL A 159 15.92 -7.85 -7.75
N ASP A 160 15.22 -8.29 -8.79
CA ASP A 160 15.76 -9.02 -9.93
C ASP A 160 15.72 -8.08 -11.14
N LEU A 161 16.78 -7.28 -11.29
CA LEU A 161 16.96 -6.41 -12.45
C LEU A 161 17.74 -7.19 -13.52
N ILE A 162 17.16 -7.32 -14.71
CA ILE A 162 17.90 -7.85 -15.86
C ILE A 162 19.03 -6.84 -16.16
N PRO A 163 20.29 -7.29 -16.31
CA PRO A 163 21.37 -6.39 -16.70
C PRO A 163 21.02 -5.70 -18.02
N GLY A 164 20.97 -4.36 -18.02
CA GLY A 164 20.53 -3.53 -19.15
C GLY A 164 19.19 -2.81 -18.99
N LEU A 165 18.48 -2.93 -17.87
CA LEU A 165 17.29 -2.11 -17.57
C LEU A 165 17.65 -0.72 -17.03
N ILE A 166 18.83 -0.61 -16.44
CA ILE A 166 19.48 0.66 -16.13
C ILE A 166 20.34 0.91 -17.36
N ASP A 167 19.95 1.89 -18.18
CA ASP A 167 20.76 2.34 -19.31
C ASP A 167 22.15 2.65 -18.75
N GLU A 168 23.15 1.87 -19.15
CA GLU A 168 24.55 2.24 -18.96
C GLU A 168 24.65 3.67 -19.46
N ASP A 169 25.20 4.55 -18.63
CA ASP A 169 25.27 5.97 -18.92
C ASP A 169 25.72 6.16 -20.37
N ASP A 170 24.85 6.80 -21.16
CA ASP A 170 25.20 7.48 -22.39
C ASP A 170 26.36 8.43 -22.06
N ASN A 171 27.56 7.86 -22.09
CA ASN A 171 28.82 8.53 -21.94
C ASN A 171 29.13 9.17 -23.28
N GLU A 172 28.28 10.12 -23.67
CA GLU A 172 28.56 11.08 -24.72
C GLU A 172 28.75 12.47 -24.11
N PHE A 173 29.57 12.56 -23.06
CA PHE A 173 30.30 13.79 -22.77
C PHE A 173 31.47 13.92 -23.75
N SER A 174 31.16 14.08 -25.04
CA SER A 174 32.05 14.73 -25.99
C SER A 174 31.99 16.24 -25.75
N GLY A 175 32.57 16.65 -24.63
CA GLY A 175 32.85 18.04 -24.30
C GLY A 175 34.35 18.29 -24.37
N GLU A 176 34.92 18.21 -25.57
CA GLU A 176 36.23 18.81 -25.83
C GLU A 176 36.10 20.32 -25.67
N LEU A 177 36.77 20.88 -24.66
CA LEU A 177 37.26 22.26 -24.73
C LEU A 177 38.59 22.36 -23.97
N ILE A 178 39.62 22.01 -24.73
CA ILE A 178 40.97 22.57 -24.71
C ILE A 178 41.04 24.01 -24.16
N SER A 179 41.98 24.13 -23.22
CA SER A 179 42.67 25.33 -22.69
C SER A 179 42.60 26.61 -23.51
N GLU A 180 42.45 27.75 -22.81
CA GLU A 180 43.22 28.95 -23.15
C GLU A 180 43.72 29.69 -21.89
N LYS A 181 44.99 30.09 -22.00
CA LYS A 181 45.87 30.72 -21.01
C LYS A 181 45.54 32.19 -20.82
N ASP A 182 45.76 32.69 -19.61
CA ASP A 182 46.49 33.94 -19.31
C ASP A 182 46.70 33.93 -17.78
N GLY A 183 47.89 33.99 -17.18
CA GLY A 183 49.04 34.84 -17.45
C GLY A 183 49.45 35.46 -16.11
N SER A 184 50.76 35.69 -15.90
CA SER A 184 51.44 36.29 -14.73
C SER A 184 51.59 35.40 -13.47
N HIS A 185 52.79 34.87 -13.17
CA HIS A 185 53.95 35.53 -12.55
C HIS A 185 53.59 36.13 -11.18
N GLN A 186 54.11 35.67 -10.04
CA GLN A 186 55.48 35.85 -9.54
C GLN A 186 55.60 34.99 -8.25
N CYS A 187 56.45 33.98 -8.11
CA CYS A 187 57.89 33.97 -7.80
C CYS A 187 58.36 34.85 -6.62
N ARG A 188 59.02 34.17 -5.64
CA ARG A 188 59.92 34.65 -4.56
C ARG A 188 59.24 35.20 -3.30
N LYS A 189 59.72 34.94 -2.09
CA LYS A 189 60.99 34.36 -1.63
C LYS A 189 60.81 33.83 -0.21
#